data_AF-A0A9E3AQQ7-F1
#
_entry.id   AF-A0A9E3AQQ7-F1
#
_cell.length_a   1.000
_cell.length_b   1.000
_cell.length_c   1.000
_cell.angle_alpha   90.00
_cell.angle_beta   90.00
_cell.angle_gamma   90.00
#
_symmetry.space_group_name_H-M   'P 1'
#
loop_
_entity.id
_entity.type
_entity.pdbx_description
1 polymer ?
#
loop_
_entity_poly.entity_id
_entity_poly.type
_entity_poly.pdbx_seq_one_letter_code
_entity_poly.pdbx_strand_id
1 'polypeptide(L)'
;CELVLSFFFILIIVGTTSKGAAVGFAGIPIGLALTLIHLVSIPVTNTSVNPARSTGPALFAGGEYIAQLWMFWLAPIIGAVLAGAVGRALFEPVDAVQTVVTEERQI
;
A
#
# COMPACT_ATOMS: atom_id res chain seq x y z
N CYS A 1 -11.79 4.12 8.39
CA CYS A 1 -11.23 4.98 7.33
C CYS A 1 -9.81 4.52 6.96
N GLU A 2 -8.86 4.64 7.89
CA GLU A 2 -7.43 4.32 7.69
C GLU A 2 -7.16 2.94 7.05
N LEU A 3 -7.81 1.87 7.52
CA LEU A 3 -7.65 0.53 6.94
C LEU A 3 -8.02 0.48 5.45
N VAL A 4 -9.16 1.06 5.08
CA VAL A 4 -9.66 1.05 3.69
C VAL A 4 -8.79 1.92 2.79
N LEU A 5 -8.36 3.09 3.28
CA LEU A 5 -7.51 3.99 2.51
C LEU A 5 -6.11 3.43 2.31
N SER A 6 -5.51 2.83 3.34
CA SER A 6 -4.24 2.12 3.21
C SER A 6 -4.35 0.90 2.31
N PHE A 7 -5.49 0.18 2.34
CA PHE A 7 -5.74 -0.90 1.40
C PHE A 7 -5.68 -0.41 -0.06
N PHE A 8 -6.47 0.61 -0.41
CA PHE A 8 -6.47 1.13 -1.78
C PHE A 8 -5.12 1.74 -2.17
N PHE A 9 -4.44 2.42 -1.24
CA PHE A 9 -3.13 3.00 -1.51
C PHE A 9 -2.10 1.94 -1.90
N ILE A 10 -1.99 0.87 -1.11
CA ILE A 10 -1.06 -0.23 -1.41
C ILE A 10 -1.49 -0.99 -2.66
N LEU A 11 -2.79 -1.17 -2.90
CA LEU A 11 -3.28 -1.82 -4.10
C LEU A 11 -2.89 -1.05 -5.37
N ILE A 12 -2.97 0.28 -5.33
CA ILE A 12 -2.55 1.16 -6.44
C ILE A 12 -1.03 1.07 -6.64
N ILE A 13 -0.24 1.07 -5.56
CA ILE A 13 1.22 0.91 -5.64
C ILE A 13 1.57 -0.43 -6.32
N VAL A 14 0.97 -1.53 -5.87
CA VAL A 14 1.25 -2.86 -6.42
C VAL A 14 0.81 -2.94 -7.89
N GLY A 15 -0.39 -2.47 -8.23
CA GLY A 15 -0.90 -2.54 -9.60
C GLY A 15 -0.16 -1.62 -10.59
N THR A 16 0.38 -0.49 -10.12
CA THR A 16 1.12 0.44 -11.00
C THR A 16 2.60 0.10 -11.12
N THR A 17 3.10 -0.80 -10.27
CA THR A 17 4.47 -1.34 -10.32
C THR A 17 4.51 -2.81 -10.78
N SER A 18 3.36 -3.41 -11.13
CA SER A 18 3.30 -4.79 -11.61
C SER A 18 3.83 -4.94 -13.03
N LYS A 19 4.11 -6.18 -13.42
CA LYS A 19 4.45 -6.53 -14.81
C LYS A 19 3.27 -6.15 -15.72
N GLY A 20 3.55 -5.42 -16.80
CA GLY A 20 2.53 -4.92 -17.73
C GLY A 20 2.05 -3.49 -17.45
N ALA A 21 2.43 -2.89 -16.31
CA ALA A 21 2.17 -1.48 -16.06
C ALA A 21 3.11 -0.56 -16.87
N ALA A 22 2.69 0.68 -17.12
CA ALA A 22 3.46 1.67 -17.87
C ALA A 22 4.76 2.04 -17.12
N VAL A 23 5.90 1.56 -17.62
CA VAL A 23 7.22 1.76 -17.01
C VAL A 23 7.56 3.25 -16.94
N GLY A 24 8.04 3.70 -15.78
CA GLY A 24 8.41 5.10 -15.53
C GLY A 24 7.26 6.01 -15.12
N PHE A 25 5.99 5.56 -15.18
CA PHE A 25 4.83 6.38 -14.85
C PHE A 25 4.21 6.11 -13.48
N ALA A 26 4.70 5.11 -12.73
CA ALA A 26 4.13 4.70 -11.43
C ALA A 26 4.00 5.86 -10.41
N GLY A 27 4.90 6.85 -10.46
CA GLY A 27 4.86 8.00 -9.55
C GLY A 27 3.59 8.84 -9.65
N ILE A 28 3.00 8.99 -10.84
CA ILE A 28 1.82 9.85 -11.04
C ILE A 28 0.57 9.24 -10.37
N PRO A 29 0.18 7.97 -10.66
CA PRO A 29 -0.95 7.34 -9.97
C PRO A 29 -0.76 7.27 -8.45
N ILE A 30 0.44 6.95 -7.97
CA ILE A 30 0.73 6.85 -6.53
C ILE A 30 0.56 8.21 -5.85
N GLY A 31 1.12 9.27 -6.44
CA GLY A 31 0.99 10.64 -5.92
C GLY A 31 -0.46 11.14 -5.91
N LEU A 32 -1.20 10.91 -7.00
CA LEU A 32 -2.61 11.29 -7.08
C LEU A 32 -3.49 10.49 -6.12
N ALA A 33 -3.21 9.20 -5.93
CA ALA A 33 -3.91 8.38 -4.94
C ALA A 33 -3.71 8.91 -3.53
N LEU A 34 -2.48 9.30 -3.17
CA LEU A 34 -2.20 9.90 -1.87
C LEU A 34 -2.95 11.24 -1.69
N THR A 35 -2.98 12.10 -2.72
CA THR A 35 -3.75 13.34 -2.69
C THR A 35 -5.24 13.07 -2.47
N LEU A 36 -5.82 12.11 -3.19
CA LEU A 36 -7.23 11.74 -3.02
C LEU A 36 -7.53 11.25 -1.60
N ILE A 37 -6.65 10.42 -1.03
CA ILE A 37 -6.76 9.93 0.35
C ILE A 37 -6.81 11.10 1.34
N HIS A 38 -5.99 12.13 1.14
CA HIS A 38 -6.00 13.32 1.98
C HIS A 38 -7.31 14.10 1.86
N LEU A 39 -7.81 14.31 0.64
CA LEU A 39 -9.08 15.02 0.41
C LEU A 39 -10.26 14.38 1.16
N VAL A 40 -10.24 13.07 1.36
CA VAL A 40 -11.30 12.34 2.07
C VAL A 40 -11.06 12.26 3.59
N SER A 41 -9.81 12.03 4.03
CA SER A 41 -9.55 11.62 5.43
C SER A 41 -8.99 12.70 6.36
N ILE A 42 -8.59 13.86 5.85
CA ILE A 42 -8.21 15.01 6.69
C ILE A 42 -9.27 15.33 7.77
N PRO A 43 -10.57 15.49 7.46
CA PRO A 43 -11.56 15.85 8.48
C PRO A 43 -11.87 14.74 9.49
N VAL A 44 -11.41 13.50 9.24
CA VAL A 44 -11.74 12.34 10.08
C VAL A 44 -10.60 12.00 11.04
N THR A 45 -9.37 11.89 10.53
CA THR A 45 -8.20 11.40 11.29
C THR A 45 -6.94 12.24 11.09
N ASN A 46 -7.07 13.39 10.40
CA ASN A 46 -5.93 14.17 9.90
C ASN A 46 -5.02 13.38 8.94
N THR A 47 -5.55 12.31 8.34
CA THR A 47 -4.88 11.40 7.39
C THR A 47 -3.56 10.83 7.91
N SER A 48 -3.60 9.61 8.45
CA SER A 48 -2.37 8.89 8.76
C SER A 48 -1.83 8.15 7.54
N VAL A 49 -2.49 7.04 7.18
CA VAL A 49 -2.12 5.99 6.21
C VAL A 49 -0.66 5.52 6.22
N ASN A 50 0.13 6.00 7.19
CA ASN A 50 1.57 5.87 7.30
C ASN A 50 1.95 6.02 8.78
N PRO A 51 2.31 4.91 9.45
CA PRO A 51 2.66 4.92 10.86
C PRO A 51 3.85 5.85 11.20
N ALA A 52 4.84 5.99 10.30
CA ALA A 52 5.98 6.88 10.50
C ALA A 52 5.56 8.36 10.45
N ARG A 53 4.65 8.72 9.52
CA ARG A 53 4.09 10.08 9.41
C ARG A 53 3.31 10.49 10.66
N SER A 54 2.64 9.54 11.31
CA SER A 54 1.93 9.79 12.57
C SER A 54 2.88 9.83 13.78
N THR A 55 3.91 8.97 13.80
CA THR A 55 4.85 8.89 14.91
C THR A 55 5.69 10.15 15.06
N GLY A 56 6.16 10.74 13.95
CA GLY A 56 7.03 11.92 13.98
C GLY A 56 6.47 13.08 14.82
N PRO A 57 5.31 13.66 14.48
CA PRO A 57 4.71 14.75 15.25
C PRO A 57 4.28 14.34 16.67
N ALA A 58 3.79 13.11 16.86
CA ALA A 58 3.29 12.64 18.15
C ALA A 58 4.37 12.64 19.24
N LEU A 59 5.64 12.40 18.87
CA LEU A 59 6.78 12.48 19.78
C LEU A 59 7.01 13.89 20.36
N PHE A 60 6.57 14.93 19.65
CA PHE A 60 6.75 16.34 20.05
C PHE A 60 5.45 16.99 20.53
N ALA A 61 4.28 16.44 20.19
CA ALA A 61 2.97 17.02 20.49
C ALA A 61 2.45 16.69 21.90
N GLY A 62 3.03 15.70 22.59
CA GLY A 62 2.69 15.34 23.98
C GLY A 62 2.05 13.96 24.15
N GLY A 63 1.89 13.53 25.41
CA GLY A 63 1.54 12.16 25.78
C GLY A 63 0.17 11.67 25.27
N GLU A 64 -0.80 12.57 25.12
CA GLU A 64 -2.14 12.23 24.61
C GLU A 64 -2.11 11.74 23.16
N TYR A 65 -1.21 12.29 22.33
CA TYR A 65 -1.04 11.88 20.93
C TYR A 65 -0.28 10.55 20.82
N ILE A 66 0.68 10.31 21.72
CA ILE A 66 1.36 9.01 21.82
C ILE A 66 0.35 7.90 22.18
N ALA A 67 -0.58 8.17 23.09
CA ALA A 67 -1.60 7.20 23.49
C ALA A 67 -2.53 6.78 22.33
N GLN A 68 -2.65 7.59 21.27
CA GLN A 68 -3.46 7.28 20.09
C GLN A 68 -2.66 6.58 18.96
N LEU A 69 -1.32 6.57 19.03
CA LEU A 69 -0.46 6.07 17.95
C LEU A 69 -0.73 4.61 17.57
N TRP A 70 -1.13 3.76 18.52
CA TRP A 70 -1.36 2.34 18.26
C TRP A 70 -2.38 2.11 17.13
N MET A 71 -3.40 2.97 17.02
CA MET A 71 -4.42 2.89 15.97
C MET A 71 -3.83 3.17 14.59
N PHE A 72 -2.93 4.16 14.51
CA PHE A 72 -2.23 4.56 13.28
C PHE A 72 -1.11 3.60 12.87
N TRP A 73 -0.78 2.63 13.72
CA TRP A 73 0.04 1.49 13.35
C TRP A 73 -0.82 0.32 12.86
N LEU A 74 -1.78 -0.11 13.68
CA LEU A 74 -2.56 -1.31 13.41
C LEU A 74 -3.43 -1.18 12.16
N ALA A 75 -4.22 -0.11 12.03
CA ALA A 75 -5.16 0.01 10.91
C ALA A 75 -4.47 0.11 9.54
N PRO A 76 -3.42 0.93 9.34
CA PRO A 76 -2.71 0.98 8.06
C PRO A 76 -2.01 -0.32 7.69
N ILE A 77 -1.37 -1.00 8.65
CA ILE A 77 -0.66 -2.26 8.40
C ILE A 77 -1.64 -3.36 7.98
N ILE A 78 -2.78 -3.49 8.67
CA ILE A 78 -3.80 -4.48 8.29
C ILE A 78 -4.32 -4.19 6.87
N GLY A 79 -4.61 -2.93 6.55
CA GLY A 79 -5.02 -2.52 5.20
C GLY A 79 -3.99 -2.88 4.13
N ALA A 80 -2.71 -2.61 4.42
CA ALA A 80 -1.59 -2.92 3.52
C ALA A 80 -1.42 -4.43 3.27
N VAL A 81 -1.50 -5.24 4.32
CA VAL A 81 -1.38 -6.71 4.21
C VAL A 81 -2.53 -7.29 3.37
N LEU A 82 -3.76 -6.83 3.60
CA LEU A 82 -4.91 -7.24 2.80
C LEU A 82 -4.75 -6.84 1.32
N ALA A 83 -4.25 -5.63 1.06
CA ALA A 83 -3.99 -5.17 -0.30
C ALA A 83 -2.89 -5.97 -0.99
N GLY A 84 -1.84 -6.36 -0.26
CA GLY A 84 -0.81 -7.25 -0.78
C GLY A 84 -1.38 -8.62 -1.17
N ALA A 85 -2.21 -9.21 -0.31
CA ALA A 85 -2.86 -10.49 -0.59
C ALA A 85 -3.79 -10.43 -1.82
N VAL A 86 -4.60 -9.38 -1.93
CA VAL A 86 -5.48 -9.14 -3.09
C VAL A 86 -4.66 -8.83 -4.34
N GLY A 87 -3.61 -8.01 -4.22
CA GLY A 87 -2.74 -7.62 -5.31
C GLY A 87 -2.04 -8.80 -5.96
N ARG A 88 -1.65 -9.83 -5.18
CA ARG A 88 -1.15 -11.08 -5.74
C ARG A 88 -2.17 -11.76 -6.65
N ALA A 89 -3.41 -11.93 -6.18
CA ALA A 89 -4.45 -12.55 -6.99
C ALA A 89 -4.80 -11.76 -8.26
N LEU A 90 -4.67 -10.42 -8.22
CA LEU A 90 -5.04 -9.55 -9.34
C LEU A 90 -3.92 -9.29 -10.35
N PHE A 91 -2.66 -9.28 -9.91
CA PHE A 91 -1.53 -8.78 -10.72
C PHE A 91 -0.40 -9.79 -10.91
N GLU A 92 -0.47 -10.97 -10.29
CA GLU A 92 0.49 -12.06 -10.54
C GLU A 92 0.12 -12.76 -11.87
N PRO A 93 1.04 -12.84 -12.85
CA PRO A 93 0.74 -13.47 -14.14
C PRO A 93 0.47 -14.97 -13.96
N VAL A 94 -0.63 -15.46 -14.53
CA VAL A 94 -1.02 -16.90 -14.52
C VAL A 94 0.05 -17.78 -15.18
N ASP A 95 0.92 -17.22 -16.01
CA ASP A 95 1.97 -17.95 -16.76
C ASP A 95 3.29 -18.15 -15.99
N ALA A 96 3.35 -17.83 -14.68
CA ALA A 96 4.54 -18.09 -13.87
C ALA A 96 4.73 -19.59 -13.51
N VAL A 97 3.79 -20.44 -13.92
CA VAL A 97 3.89 -21.90 -13.81
C VAL A 97 4.16 -22.46 -15.22
N GLN A 98 5.34 -23.06 -15.43
CA GLN A 98 5.83 -23.77 -16.65
C GLN A 98 6.86 -23.05 -17.55
N THR A 99 8.05 -22.73 -17.04
CA THR A 99 9.28 -22.70 -17.88
C THR A 99 10.49 -23.37 -17.22
N VAL A 100 10.27 -24.20 -16.20
CA VAL A 100 11.30 -25.08 -15.64
C VAL A 100 10.87 -26.50 -16.02
N VAL A 101 11.59 -27.18 -16.92
CA VAL A 101 11.68 -28.66 -17.13
C VAL A 101 11.82 -29.12 -18.60
N THR A 102 11.60 -28.30 -19.65
CA THR A 102 11.63 -28.84 -21.04
C THR A 102 12.95 -28.65 -21.82
N GLU A 103 13.88 -27.79 -21.42
CA GLU A 103 15.13 -27.58 -22.19
C GLU A 103 16.29 -28.53 -21.84
N GLU A 104 16.24 -29.29 -20.74
CA GLU A 104 17.29 -30.28 -20.41
C GLU A 104 17.11 -31.66 -21.08
N ARG A 105 16.06 -31.86 -21.88
CA ARG A 105 15.79 -33.13 -22.57
C ARG A 105 15.86 -32.97 -24.09
N GLN A 106 16.80 -32.19 -24.59
CA GLN A 106 17.27 -32.26 -25.97
C GLN A 106 18.80 -32.23 -26.00
N ILE A 107 19.41 -33.24 -25.37
CA ILE A 107 20.76 -33.71 -25.69
C ILE A 107 20.60 -35.13 -26.23
#